data_AF-A0A3P7IM90-F1
#
_entry.id   AF-A0A3P7IM90-F1
#
_cell.length_a   1.000
_cell.length_b   1.000
_cell.length_c   1.000
_cell.angle_alpha   90.00
_cell.angle_beta   90.00
_cell.angle_gamma   90.00
#
_symmetry.space_group_name_H-M   'P 1'
#
loop_
_entity.id
_entity.type
_entity.pdbx_description
1 polymer ?
#
loop_
_entity_poly.entity_id
_entity_poly.type
_entity_poly.pdbx_seq_one_letter_code
_entity_poly.pdbx_strand_id
1 'polypeptide(L)'
;MPPWESKFWIGLHRKHGPTFVWTDGNEFFDNPGHFAKPSNFTMWCSGYPIARGDCVYMQQHNGTELCWFNADCDNDENYICERKPCDTDNYCSFDDK
;
A
#
# COMPACT_ATOMS: atom_id res chain seq x y z
N MET A 1 -4.89 -5.66 20.34
CA MET A 1 -3.46 -5.79 20.04
C MET A 1 -2.75 -4.57 20.61
N PRO A 2 -1.55 -4.72 21.19
CA PRO A 2 -0.75 -3.57 21.57
C PRO A 2 -0.42 -2.70 20.35
N PRO A 3 -0.34 -1.36 20.48
CA PRO A 3 -0.16 -0.46 19.34
C PRO A 3 1.06 -0.79 18.46
N TRP A 4 2.17 -1.24 19.07
CA TRP A 4 3.44 -1.56 18.42
C TRP A 4 3.45 -2.88 17.63
N GLU A 5 2.38 -3.68 17.69
CA GLU A 5 2.23 -4.94 16.94
C GLU A 5 1.18 -4.83 15.83
N SER A 6 0.56 -3.67 15.66
CA SER A 6 -0.57 -3.50 14.75
C SER A 6 -0.12 -3.60 13.29
N LYS A 7 -0.75 -4.51 12.54
CA LYS A 7 -0.64 -4.60 11.08
C LYS A 7 -1.82 -3.89 10.44
N PHE A 8 -1.53 -3.20 9.34
CA PHE A 8 -2.56 -2.52 8.57
C PHE A 8 -2.41 -2.86 7.10
N TRP A 9 -3.43 -3.48 6.52
CA TRP A 9 -3.56 -3.57 5.07
C TRP A 9 -3.52 -2.17 4.46
N ILE A 10 -2.76 -2.06 3.37
CA ILE A 10 -2.66 -0.86 2.53
C ILE A 10 -3.13 -1.19 1.11
N GLY A 11 -3.35 -0.17 0.29
CA GLY A 11 -3.85 -0.35 -1.07
C GLY A 11 -2.88 -0.98 -2.07
N LEU A 12 -1.67 -1.40 -1.65
CA LEU A 12 -0.70 -2.03 -2.55
C LEU A 12 -1.00 -3.53 -2.66
N HIS A 13 -1.18 -4.04 -3.87
CA HIS A 13 -1.50 -5.46 -4.09
C HIS A 13 -0.98 -5.96 -5.45
N ARG A 14 -0.94 -7.27 -5.63
CA ARG A 14 -0.57 -7.94 -6.89
C ARG A 14 -1.79 -8.67 -7.44
N LYS A 15 -2.14 -8.45 -8.72
CA LYS A 15 -3.25 -9.15 -9.38
C LYS A 15 -2.76 -10.30 -10.24
N HIS A 16 -1.84 -10.01 -11.16
CA HIS A 16 -1.26 -10.98 -12.08
C HIS A 16 0.20 -10.62 -12.39
N GLY A 17 1.08 -11.62 -12.41
CA GLY A 17 2.51 -11.40 -12.68
C GLY A 17 3.29 -10.87 -11.46
N PRO A 18 4.52 -10.36 -11.64
CA PRO A 18 5.42 -10.01 -10.54
C PRO A 18 5.16 -8.62 -9.93
N THR A 19 4.30 -7.80 -10.55
CA THR A 19 4.20 -6.37 -10.25
C THR A 19 3.09 -6.05 -9.24
N PHE A 20 3.43 -5.31 -8.20
CA PHE A 20 2.47 -4.73 -7.27
C PHE A 20 1.92 -3.41 -7.84
N VAL A 21 0.68 -3.06 -7.52
CA VAL A 21 -0.03 -1.85 -7.98
C VAL A 21 -0.92 -1.30 -6.85
N TRP A 22 -1.19 0.00 -6.85
CA TRP A 22 -2.08 0.63 -5.87
C TRP A 22 -3.56 0.52 -6.31
N THR A 23 -4.47 0.41 -5.33
CA THR A 23 -5.92 0.27 -5.55
C THR A 23 -6.58 1.48 -6.19
N ASP A 24 -5.97 2.67 -6.09
CA ASP A 24 -6.48 3.91 -6.69
C ASP A 24 -6.31 3.96 -8.22
N GLY A 25 -5.73 2.90 -8.81
CA GLY A 25 -5.47 2.81 -10.24
C GLY A 25 -4.13 3.42 -10.65
N ASN A 26 -3.36 3.98 -9.71
CA ASN A 26 -1.97 4.33 -9.97
C ASN A 26 -1.13 3.05 -10.04
N GLU A 27 -0.69 2.70 -11.24
CA GLU A 27 0.24 1.61 -11.46
C GLU A 27 1.58 1.92 -10.78
N PHE A 28 2.04 1.04 -9.88
CA PHE A 28 3.40 1.07 -9.37
C PHE A 28 4.30 0.46 -10.45
N PHE A 29 4.94 1.32 -11.23
CA PHE A 29 5.89 0.91 -12.25
C PHE A 29 7.29 0.77 -11.64
N ASP A 30 7.73 -0.47 -11.44
CA ASP A 30 9.16 -0.83 -11.28
C ASP A 30 9.89 -0.88 -12.64
N ASN A 31 9.36 -0.20 -13.67
CA ASN A 31 9.84 -0.28 -15.05
C ASN A 31 10.24 1.11 -15.60
N PRO A 32 11.48 1.29 -16.08
CA PRO A 32 11.95 2.55 -16.63
C PRO A 32 11.41 2.72 -18.06
N GLY A 33 10.19 3.24 -18.23
CA GLY A 33 9.68 3.53 -19.57
C GLY A 33 8.23 3.98 -19.73
N HIS A 34 7.40 4.01 -18.68
CA HIS A 34 6.00 4.43 -18.78
C HIS A 34 5.75 5.80 -18.12
N PHE A 35 4.87 6.61 -18.74
CA PHE A 35 4.58 8.02 -18.43
C PHE A 35 3.72 8.27 -17.18
N ALA A 36 3.47 7.26 -16.33
CA ALA A 36 3.02 7.53 -14.97
C ALA A 36 4.28 7.77 -14.12
N LYS A 37 4.29 8.81 -13.28
CA LYS A 37 5.42 9.10 -12.39
C LYS A 37 5.81 7.79 -11.66
N PRO A 38 6.99 7.18 -11.96
CA PRO A 38 7.43 6.05 -11.17
C PRO A 38 7.69 6.60 -9.77
N SER A 39 6.86 6.25 -8.80
CA SER A 39 7.24 6.45 -7.41
C SER A 39 8.35 5.43 -7.15
N ASN A 40 9.60 5.85 -7.30
CA ASN A 40 10.76 5.15 -6.74
C ASN A 40 10.69 5.00 -5.21
N PHE A 41 9.63 5.51 -4.59
CA PHE A 41 9.29 5.32 -3.20
C PHE A 41 8.83 3.88 -2.96
N THR A 42 9.58 3.20 -2.10
CA THR A 42 9.22 1.91 -1.54
C THR A 42 9.60 1.87 -0.07
N MET A 43 8.80 1.16 0.73
CA MET A 43 9.14 0.84 2.12
C MET A 43 9.21 -0.67 2.35
N TRP A 44 9.50 -1.46 1.32
CA TRP A 44 9.71 -2.91 1.48
C TRP A 44 10.71 -3.19 2.61
N CYS A 45 10.31 -4.08 3.52
CA CYS A 45 11.24 -4.61 4.50
C CYS A 45 12.34 -5.41 3.80
N SER A 46 13.52 -5.51 4.42
CA SER A 46 14.59 -6.38 3.93
C SER A 46 14.07 -7.80 3.69
N GLY A 47 14.29 -8.33 2.48
CA GLY A 47 13.81 -9.65 2.05
C GLY A 47 12.38 -9.70 1.48
N TYR A 48 11.70 -8.56 1.37
CA TYR A 48 10.38 -8.42 0.75
C TYR A 48 10.45 -7.64 -0.57
N PRO A 49 9.52 -7.86 -1.51
CA PRO A 49 8.43 -8.84 -1.44
C PRO A 49 8.92 -10.29 -1.58
N ILE A 50 8.23 -11.22 -0.92
CA ILE A 50 8.43 -12.67 -1.09
C ILE A 50 7.54 -13.23 -2.22
N ALA A 51 7.80 -14.45 -2.65
CA ALA A 51 7.07 -15.06 -3.77
C ALA A 51 5.56 -15.26 -3.48
N ARG A 52 5.20 -15.63 -2.25
CA ARG A 52 3.80 -15.87 -1.84
C ARG A 52 3.14 -14.62 -1.25
N GLY A 53 1.83 -14.55 -1.33
CA GLY A 53 1.06 -13.44 -0.81
C GLY A 53 0.99 -12.27 -1.77
N ASP A 54 -0.22 -11.84 -2.06
CA ASP A 54 -0.51 -10.82 -3.07
C ASP A 54 -0.99 -9.50 -2.46
N CYS A 55 -1.33 -9.49 -1.16
CA CYS A 55 -1.74 -8.28 -0.45
C CYS A 55 -0.59 -7.76 0.40
N VAL A 56 -0.52 -6.44 0.61
CA VAL A 56 0.55 -5.79 1.35
C VAL A 56 0.01 -5.11 2.59
N TYR A 57 0.63 -5.41 3.74
CA TYR A 57 0.39 -4.68 4.97
C TYR A 57 1.64 -3.88 5.38
N MET A 58 1.40 -2.83 6.15
CA MET A 58 2.44 -2.06 6.82
C MET A 58 2.44 -2.40 8.32
N GLN A 59 3.63 -2.51 8.90
CA GLN A 59 3.82 -2.77 10.34
C GLN A 59 5.09 -2.07 10.83
N GLN A 60 5.10 -1.73 12.12
CA GLN A 60 6.33 -1.30 12.78
C GLN A 60 7.34 -2.46 12.84
N HIS A 61 8.55 -2.20 12.39
CA HIS A 61 9.67 -3.13 12.35
C HIS A 61 10.83 -2.59 13.21
N ASN A 62 11.46 -3.48 13.98
CA ASN A 62 12.59 -3.17 14.87
C ASN A 62 12.37 -1.97 15.82
N GLY A 63 11.12 -1.72 16.21
CA GLY A 63 10.76 -0.71 17.21
C GLY A 63 10.78 0.74 16.73
N THR A 64 11.25 1.05 15.53
CA THR A 64 11.32 2.44 15.02
C THR A 64 10.95 2.62 13.56
N GLU A 65 11.02 1.57 12.75
CA GLU A 65 10.81 1.66 11.31
C GLU A 65 9.38 1.24 10.96
N LEU A 66 8.79 1.82 9.92
CA LEU A 66 7.57 1.30 9.31
C LEU A 66 7.96 0.67 7.99
N CYS A 67 7.61 -0.60 7.80
CA CYS A 67 7.98 -1.34 6.60
C CYS A 67 6.77 -2.09 6.01
N TRP A 68 6.88 -2.43 4.73
CA TRP A 68 5.90 -3.18 3.97
C TRP A 68 6.28 -4.66 3.89
N PHE A 69 5.24 -5.48 3.95
CA PHE A 69 5.32 -6.93 3.90
C PHE A 69 4.17 -7.45 3.05
N ASN A 70 4.42 -8.44 2.17
CA ASN A 70 3.35 -9.11 1.43
C ASN A 70 2.97 -10.44 2.10
N ALA A 71 1.68 -10.72 2.10
CA ALA A 71 1.06 -11.91 2.70
C ALA A 71 -0.21 -12.30 1.93
N ASP A 72 -0.75 -13.47 2.27
CA ASP A 72 -2.01 -13.94 1.70
C ASP A 72 -3.15 -13.00 2.08
N CYS A 73 -4.00 -12.67 1.10
CA CYS A 73 -5.05 -11.67 1.25
C CYS A 73 -6.17 -12.09 2.23
N ASP A 74 -6.25 -13.38 2.57
CA ASP A 74 -7.32 -13.95 3.37
C ASP A 74 -7.15 -13.73 4.88
N ASN A 75 -6.09 -13.02 5.30
CA ASN A 75 -5.88 -12.72 6.72
C ASN A 75 -6.72 -11.49 7.15
N ASP A 76 -7.48 -11.67 8.22
CA ASP A 76 -8.21 -10.58 8.87
C ASP A 76 -7.23 -9.66 9.59
N GLU A 77 -7.01 -8.47 9.03
CA GLU A 77 -6.19 -7.42 9.63
C GLU A 77 -6.93 -6.07 9.53
N ASN A 78 -6.52 -5.11 10.35
CA ASN A 78 -7.00 -3.74 10.20
C ASN A 78 -6.54 -3.17 8.85
N TYR A 79 -7.15 -2.08 8.40
CA TYR A 79 -6.79 -1.43 7.15
C TYR A 79 -6.79 0.09 7.30
N ILE A 80 -6.00 0.76 6.46
CA ILE A 80 -5.96 2.22 6.38
C ILE A 80 -6.56 2.64 5.04
N CYS A 81 -7.52 3.57 5.10
CA CYS A 81 -8.12 4.16 3.90
C CYS A 81 -7.46 5.50 3.56
N GLU A 82 -7.36 5.78 2.27
CA GLU A 82 -7.06 7.11 1.75
C GLU A 82 -8.29 7.64 1.00
N ARG A 83 -8.59 8.93 1.15
CA ARG A 83 -9.57 9.64 0.34
C ARG A 83 -8.87 10.82 -0.32
N LYS A 84 -9.15 11.02 -1.61
CA LYS A 84 -8.62 12.17 -2.35
C LYS A 84 -8.98 13.47 -1.60
N PRO A 85 -8.01 14.35 -1.30
CA PRO A 85 -8.27 15.59 -0.59
C PRO A 85 -9.18 16.50 -1.42
N CYS A 86 -9.95 17.35 -0.73
CA CYS A 86 -10.78 18.36 -1.37
C CYS A 86 -9.91 19.52 -1.82
N ASP A 87 -10.01 19.91 -3.09
CA ASP A 87 -9.30 21.05 -3.67
C ASP A 87 -10.17 21.74 -4.73
N THR A 88 -9.59 22.67 -5.50
CA THR A 88 -10.33 23.39 -6.56
C THR A 88 -10.78 22.48 -7.71
N ASP A 89 -10.09 21.36 -7.93
CA ASP A 89 -10.34 20.41 -9.01
C ASP A 89 -11.10 19.15 -8.53
N ASN A 90 -11.20 18.96 -7.22
CA ASN A 90 -11.92 17.89 -6.53
C ASN A 90 -12.82 18.48 -5.43
N TYR A 91 -13.99 18.98 -5.85
CA TYR A 91 -14.98 19.54 -4.93
C TYR A 91 -15.62 18.43 -4.09
N CYS A 92 -15.45 18.50 -2.77
CA CYS A 92 -16.18 17.67 -1.83
C CYS A 92 -17.42 18.42 -1.34
N SER A 93 -18.60 17.79 -1.37
CA SER A 93 -19.77 18.37 -0.73
C SER A 93 -19.60 18.34 0.79
N PHE A 94 -20.20 19.30 1.50
CA PHE A 94 -20.20 19.32 2.97
C PHE A 94 -20.90 18.11 3.60
N ASP A 95 -21.70 17.40 2.80
CA ASP A 95 -22.48 16.22 3.20
C ASP A 95 -21.76 14.88 2.94
N ASP A 96 -20.56 14.88 2.35
CA ASP A 96 -19.77 13.65 2.09
C ASP A 96 -19.00 13.17 3.34
N LYS A 97 -19.65 13.15 4.51
CA LYS A 97 -19.10 12.63 5.77
C LYS A 97 -19.55 11.22 6.08
#